data_AF-A0A536ULQ0-F1
#
_entry.id   AF-A0A536ULQ0-F1
#
_cell.length_a   1.000
_cell.length_b   1.000
_cell.length_c   1.000
_cell.angle_alpha   90.00
_cell.angle_beta   90.00
_cell.angle_gamma   90.00
#
_symmetry.space_group_name_H-M   'P 1'
#
loop_
_entity.id
_entity.type
_entity.pdbx_description
1 polymer ?
#
loop_
_entity_poly.entity_id
_entity_poly.type
_entity_poly.pdbx_seq_one_letter_code
_entity_poly.pdbx_strand_id
1 'polypeptide(L)'
;MIIIALFLSAICLPLAGKLLPAEGAFALTENRRPAPLPTIELGTPGWGWSILTFPRRFERYWNDSFAFRWYLIRWHSIAKLALGISPSPKALVGQNGYLFYAAEQSVDYFRAVKPFAARELVQWRAELEKRRAWLAERGIRYLVVVAPSKETIYPEFMPPALRPVRPETRLDQLLKELAAHSSVDVVDLRPALRRAKETQRVYHQTDTHWNDAGAMIAYGEILARL
;
A
#
# COMPACT_ATOMS: atom_id res chain seq x y z
N MET A 1 -24.53 5.03 -38.01
CA MET A 1 -25.37 5.87 -37.13
C MET A 1 -25.50 5.34 -35.70
N ILE A 2 -25.85 4.07 -35.49
CA ILE A 2 -26.03 3.49 -34.13
C ILE A 2 -24.78 3.65 -33.24
N ILE A 3 -23.58 3.34 -33.77
CA ILE A 3 -22.32 3.48 -33.02
C ILE A 3 -22.07 4.93 -32.59
N ILE A 4 -22.37 5.89 -33.46
CA ILE A 4 -22.21 7.33 -33.17
C ILE A 4 -23.18 7.74 -32.06
N ALA A 5 -24.44 7.32 -32.15
CA ALA A 5 -25.43 7.60 -31.11
C ALA A 5 -25.02 6.98 -29.75
N LEU A 6 -24.53 5.74 -29.73
CA LEU A 6 -24.03 5.09 -28.52
C LEU A 6 -22.83 5.82 -27.92
N PHE A 7 -21.87 6.22 -28.76
CA PHE A 7 -20.70 6.98 -28.32
C PHE A 7 -21.10 8.34 -27.73
N LEU A 8 -21.98 9.09 -28.40
CA LEU A 8 -22.47 10.37 -27.92
C LEU A 8 -23.25 10.21 -26.59
N SER A 9 -24.08 9.18 -26.47
CA SER A 9 -24.76 8.87 -25.22
C SER A 9 -23.78 8.54 -24.09
N ALA A 10 -22.72 7.77 -24.37
CA ALA A 10 -21.72 7.39 -23.38
C ALA A 10 -20.91 8.60 -22.85
N ILE A 11 -20.53 9.55 -23.71
CA ILE A 11 -19.81 10.76 -23.30
C ILE A 11 -20.71 11.79 -22.59
N CYS A 12 -22.02 11.78 -22.88
CA CYS A 12 -23.00 12.65 -22.24
C CYS A 12 -23.55 12.10 -20.91
N LEU A 13 -23.43 10.79 -20.67
CA LEU A 13 -23.92 10.12 -19.46
C LEU A 13 -23.41 10.76 -18.15
N PRO A 14 -22.13 11.16 -18.01
CA PRO A 14 -21.64 11.82 -16.79
C PRO A 14 -22.26 13.20 -16.54
N LEU A 15 -22.66 13.92 -17.59
CA LEU A 15 -23.36 15.20 -17.49
C LEU A 15 -24.80 14.99 -17.00
N ALA A 16 -25.50 13.98 -17.55
CA ALA A 16 -26.83 13.61 -17.08
C ALA A 16 -26.82 13.10 -15.64
N GLY A 17 -25.79 12.34 -15.25
CA GLY A 17 -25.62 11.83 -13.89
C GLY A 17 -25.46 12.92 -12.81
N LYS A 18 -25.06 14.16 -13.18
CA LYS A 18 -25.05 15.30 -12.24
C LYS A 18 -26.44 15.83 -11.89
N LEU A 19 -27.46 15.51 -12.68
CA LEU A 19 -28.85 15.86 -12.38
C LEU A 19 -29.46 14.91 -11.34
N LEU A 20 -28.80 13.78 -11.07
CA LEU A 20 -29.16 12.86 -10.00
C LEU A 20 -28.43 13.27 -8.70
N PRO A 21 -29.06 13.11 -7.52
CA PRO A 21 -28.43 13.44 -6.24
C PRO A 21 -27.08 12.72 -6.11
N ALA A 22 -26.02 13.50 -5.89
CA ALA A 22 -24.66 13.00 -5.88
C ALA A 22 -24.50 11.85 -4.87
N GLU A 23 -23.99 10.72 -5.34
CA GLU A 23 -23.56 9.61 -4.49
C GLU A 23 -22.42 10.12 -3.57
N GLY A 24 -22.77 10.53 -2.36
CA GLY A 24 -21.83 10.98 -1.32
C GLY A 24 -20.88 9.90 -0.80
N ALA A 25 -20.86 8.71 -1.42
CA ALA A 25 -20.08 7.56 -0.99
C ALA A 25 -18.57 7.68 -1.31
N PHE A 26 -18.14 8.66 -2.13
CA PHE A 26 -16.80 8.70 -2.70
C PHE A 26 -15.72 9.36 -1.81
N ALA A 27 -16.09 10.19 -0.84
CA ALA A 27 -15.11 10.87 0.03
C ALA A 27 -14.34 9.89 0.96
N LEU A 28 -14.85 8.67 1.16
CA LEU A 28 -14.35 7.74 2.18
C LEU A 28 -13.22 6.81 1.68
N THR A 29 -13.08 6.56 0.37
CA THR A 29 -12.08 5.59 -0.14
C THR A 29 -10.76 6.20 -0.57
N GLU A 30 -10.74 7.46 -1.02
CA GLU A 30 -9.51 8.15 -1.44
C GLU A 30 -8.90 9.04 -0.35
N ASN A 31 -9.46 9.03 0.87
CA ASN A 31 -9.06 9.84 2.04
C ASN A 31 -8.72 11.30 1.67
N ARG A 32 -9.53 11.91 0.81
CA ARG A 32 -9.34 13.28 0.32
C ARG A 32 -10.64 14.07 0.36
N ARG A 33 -10.52 15.38 0.62
CA ARG A 33 -11.65 16.31 0.58
C ARG A 33 -11.94 16.67 -0.88
N PRO A 34 -13.18 16.47 -1.39
CA PRO A 34 -13.55 16.87 -2.74
C PRO A 34 -13.37 18.36 -2.94
N ALA A 35 -12.87 18.76 -4.11
CA ALA A 35 -12.74 20.17 -4.46
C ALA A 35 -14.13 20.84 -4.61
N PRO A 36 -14.34 22.03 -4.05
CA PRO A 36 -15.58 22.77 -4.24
C PRO A 36 -15.68 23.33 -5.66
N LEU A 37 -16.91 23.61 -6.11
CA LEU A 37 -17.17 24.31 -7.37
C LEU A 37 -16.44 25.68 -7.35
N PRO A 38 -15.52 25.96 -8.29
CA PRO A 38 -14.81 27.23 -8.30
C PRO A 38 -15.70 28.35 -8.80
N THR A 39 -15.50 29.54 -8.23
CA THR A 39 -16.10 30.80 -8.67
C THR A 39 -15.00 31.70 -9.25
N ILE A 40 -15.39 32.54 -10.21
CA ILE A 40 -14.55 33.65 -10.70
C ILE A 40 -14.88 34.86 -9.83
N GLU A 41 -13.86 35.39 -9.15
CA GLU A 41 -14.00 36.55 -8.28
C GLU A 41 -13.69 37.82 -9.07
N LEU A 42 -14.72 38.37 -9.71
CA LEU A 42 -14.62 39.63 -10.45
C LEU A 42 -14.61 40.81 -9.46
N GLY A 43 -13.76 41.81 -9.70
CA GLY A 43 -13.73 43.04 -8.90
C GLY A 43 -12.96 42.97 -7.57
N THR A 44 -12.32 41.84 -7.25
CA THR A 44 -11.44 41.70 -6.07
C THR A 44 -9.97 41.98 -6.42
N PRO A 45 -9.13 42.41 -5.45
CA PRO A 45 -7.68 42.40 -5.63
C PRO A 45 -7.22 40.99 -6.00
N GLY A 46 -6.66 40.81 -7.21
CA GLY A 46 -6.26 39.49 -7.72
C GLY A 46 -7.24 38.82 -8.70
N TRP A 47 -8.27 39.53 -9.19
CA TRP A 47 -9.20 39.01 -10.21
C TRP A 47 -8.52 38.37 -11.44
N GLY A 48 -7.41 38.95 -11.91
CA GLY A 48 -6.61 38.36 -13.00
C GLY A 48 -6.04 36.97 -12.62
N TRP A 49 -5.59 36.79 -11.39
CA TRP A 49 -5.15 35.49 -10.86
C TRP A 49 -6.31 34.51 -10.71
N SER A 50 -7.49 34.99 -10.32
CA SER A 50 -8.72 34.18 -10.23
C SER A 50 -9.10 33.57 -11.59
N ILE A 51 -9.03 34.37 -12.66
CA ILE A 51 -9.28 33.91 -14.04
C ILE A 51 -8.21 32.93 -14.49
N LEU A 52 -6.93 33.23 -14.28
CA LEU A 52 -5.82 32.36 -14.70
C LEU A 52 -5.83 31.00 -14.00
N THR A 53 -6.27 30.95 -12.73
CA THR A 53 -6.32 29.71 -11.95
C THR A 53 -7.65 28.94 -12.09
N PHE A 54 -8.68 29.56 -12.67
CA PHE A 54 -10.00 28.96 -12.83
C PHE A 54 -9.96 27.62 -13.57
N PRO A 55 -9.28 27.44 -14.73
CA PRO A 55 -9.24 26.16 -15.43
C PRO A 55 -8.71 25.01 -14.57
N ARG A 56 -7.62 25.23 -13.82
CA ARG A 56 -7.04 24.22 -12.92
C ARG A 56 -7.97 23.89 -11.75
N ARG A 57 -8.63 24.91 -11.18
CA ARG A 57 -9.61 24.70 -10.09
C ARG A 57 -10.85 23.95 -10.60
N PHE A 58 -11.31 24.28 -11.80
CA PHE A 58 -12.44 23.62 -12.44
C PHE A 58 -12.12 22.18 -12.80
N GLU A 59 -10.95 21.91 -13.38
CA GLU A 59 -10.48 20.56 -13.66
C GLU A 59 -10.45 19.70 -12.40
N ARG A 60 -9.95 20.24 -11.27
CA ARG A 60 -9.96 19.55 -9.99
C ARG A 60 -11.37 19.25 -9.50
N TYR A 61 -12.27 20.23 -9.51
CA TYR A 61 -13.68 20.04 -9.18
C TYR A 61 -14.36 19.02 -10.10
N TRP A 62 -14.10 19.11 -11.40
CA TRP A 62 -14.66 18.22 -12.41
C TRP A 62 -14.22 16.78 -12.20
N ASN A 63 -12.92 16.56 -11.96
CA ASN A 63 -12.37 15.24 -11.67
C ASN A 63 -12.97 14.61 -10.40
N ASP A 64 -13.33 15.43 -9.41
CA ASP A 64 -13.94 14.98 -8.15
C ASP A 64 -15.45 14.79 -8.26
N SER A 65 -16.12 15.53 -9.15
CA SER A 65 -17.57 15.55 -9.31
C SER A 65 -18.06 14.82 -10.56
N PHE A 66 -17.18 14.05 -11.22
CA PHE A 66 -17.52 13.31 -12.43
C PHE A 66 -18.46 12.15 -12.11
N ALA A 67 -19.71 12.22 -12.57
CA ALA A 67 -20.69 11.18 -12.28
C ALA A 67 -20.25 9.82 -12.85
N PHE A 68 -20.55 8.74 -12.13
CA PHE A 68 -20.16 7.37 -12.46
C PHE A 68 -18.64 7.10 -12.53
N ARG A 69 -17.79 8.05 -12.11
CA ARG A 69 -16.32 7.88 -12.07
C ARG A 69 -15.90 6.57 -11.41
N TRP A 70 -16.52 6.24 -10.27
CA TRP A 70 -16.22 5.02 -9.54
C TRP A 70 -16.43 3.77 -10.39
N TYR A 71 -17.57 3.67 -11.09
CA TYR A 71 -17.87 2.54 -11.97
C TYR A 71 -16.86 2.45 -13.09
N LEU A 72 -16.52 3.57 -13.74
CA LEU A 72 -15.55 3.59 -14.82
C LEU A 72 -14.14 3.17 -14.35
N ILE A 73 -13.67 3.69 -13.22
CA ILE A 73 -12.38 3.31 -12.64
C ILE A 73 -12.38 1.83 -12.26
N ARG A 74 -13.46 1.35 -11.64
CA ARG A 74 -13.62 -0.06 -11.27
C ARG A 74 -13.60 -0.97 -12.49
N TRP A 75 -14.41 -0.68 -13.51
CA TRP A 75 -14.46 -1.47 -14.74
C TRP A 75 -13.14 -1.45 -15.50
N HIS A 76 -12.49 -0.29 -15.58
CA HIS A 76 -11.16 -0.16 -16.14
C HIS A 76 -10.13 -1.03 -15.37
N SER A 77 -10.19 -1.00 -14.04
CA SER A 77 -9.30 -1.80 -13.19
C SER A 77 -9.54 -3.30 -13.35
N ILE A 78 -10.81 -3.73 -13.39
CA ILE A 78 -11.20 -5.13 -13.65
C ILE A 78 -10.70 -5.57 -15.02
N ALA A 79 -10.90 -4.76 -16.06
CA ALA A 79 -10.43 -5.07 -17.41
C ALA A 79 -8.91 -5.21 -17.46
N LYS A 80 -8.16 -4.30 -16.83
CA LYS A 80 -6.70 -4.42 -16.71
C LYS A 80 -6.28 -5.69 -15.99
N LEU A 81 -6.90 -6.00 -14.85
CA LEU A 81 -6.61 -7.22 -14.09
C LEU A 81 -6.95 -8.50 -14.86
N ALA A 82 -8.03 -8.51 -15.63
CA ALA A 82 -8.40 -9.63 -16.50
C ALA A 82 -7.34 -9.89 -17.59
N LEU A 83 -6.62 -8.84 -18.01
CA LEU A 83 -5.48 -8.93 -18.92
C LEU A 83 -4.14 -9.18 -18.19
N GLY A 84 -4.15 -9.39 -16.87
CA GLY A 84 -2.94 -9.55 -16.06
C GLY A 84 -2.14 -8.27 -15.85
N ILE A 85 -2.70 -7.11 -16.17
CA ILE A 85 -2.05 -5.80 -16.07
C ILE A 85 -2.45 -5.15 -14.75
N SER A 86 -1.46 -4.67 -13.99
CA SER A 86 -1.75 -3.95 -12.76
C SER A 86 -2.43 -2.59 -13.03
N PRO A 87 -3.54 -2.27 -12.33
CA PRO A 87 -4.18 -0.96 -12.44
C PRO A 87 -3.32 0.16 -11.81
N SER A 88 -2.36 -0.18 -10.93
CA SER A 88 -1.51 0.77 -10.22
C SER A 88 -0.03 0.37 -10.32
N PRO A 89 0.90 1.33 -10.53
CA PRO A 89 2.34 1.02 -10.52
C PRO A 89 2.84 0.56 -9.14
N LYS A 90 2.07 0.79 -8.07
CA LYS A 90 2.39 0.35 -6.70
C LYS A 90 1.88 -1.06 -6.38
N ALA A 91 1.16 -1.70 -7.31
CA ALA A 91 0.65 -3.04 -7.14
C ALA A 91 1.26 -3.99 -8.18
N LEU A 92 1.63 -5.18 -7.76
CA LEU A 92 2.11 -6.27 -8.60
C LEU A 92 1.02 -7.35 -8.67
N VAL A 93 0.66 -7.77 -9.88
CA VAL A 93 -0.28 -8.89 -10.07
C VAL A 93 0.47 -10.20 -9.84
N GLY A 94 0.05 -10.95 -8.82
CA GLY A 94 0.52 -12.29 -8.53
C GLY A 94 -0.38 -13.37 -9.12
N GLN A 95 -0.12 -14.61 -8.75
CA GLN A 95 -0.92 -15.77 -9.13
C GLN A 95 -2.19 -15.87 -8.28
N ASN A 96 -3.20 -16.58 -8.79
CA ASN A 96 -4.44 -16.89 -8.09
C ASN A 96 -5.14 -15.64 -7.51
N GLY A 97 -5.12 -14.52 -8.24
CA GLY A 97 -5.81 -13.28 -7.86
C GLY A 97 -5.14 -12.50 -6.73
N TYR A 98 -3.95 -12.88 -6.27
CA TYR A 98 -3.20 -12.09 -5.29
C TYR A 98 -2.62 -10.83 -5.91
N LEU A 99 -2.67 -9.72 -5.17
CA LEU A 99 -1.96 -8.48 -5.50
C LEU A 99 -0.89 -8.22 -4.44
N PHE A 100 0.31 -7.85 -4.83
CA PHE A 100 1.42 -7.55 -3.91
C PHE A 100 1.84 -6.09 -4.00
N TYR A 101 2.50 -5.58 -2.97
CA TYR A 101 3.06 -4.23 -3.00
C TYR A 101 4.29 -4.20 -3.91
N ALA A 102 4.37 -3.21 -4.79
CA ALA A 102 5.44 -3.06 -5.78
C ALA A 102 6.24 -1.76 -5.64
N ALA A 103 5.86 -0.88 -4.71
CA ALA A 103 6.58 0.37 -4.46
C ALA A 103 7.74 0.15 -3.45
N GLU A 104 8.51 1.21 -3.23
CA GLU A 104 9.54 1.29 -2.16
C GLU A 104 10.52 0.10 -2.15
N GLN A 105 10.87 -0.42 -3.32
CA GLN A 105 11.81 -1.54 -3.47
C GLN A 105 11.34 -2.85 -2.82
N SER A 106 10.04 -3.01 -2.49
CA SER A 106 9.50 -4.24 -1.88
C SER A 106 9.88 -5.50 -2.67
N VAL A 107 9.78 -5.44 -4.00
CA VAL A 107 10.16 -6.54 -4.89
C VAL A 107 11.65 -6.84 -4.82
N ASP A 108 12.52 -5.82 -4.74
CA ASP A 108 13.96 -6.01 -4.63
C ASP A 108 14.34 -6.69 -3.29
N TYR A 109 13.68 -6.28 -2.20
CA TYR A 109 13.90 -6.87 -0.88
C TYR A 109 13.41 -8.31 -0.81
N PHE A 110 12.23 -8.61 -1.36
CA PHE A 110 11.74 -9.98 -1.51
C PHE A 110 12.69 -10.84 -2.34
N ARG A 111 13.19 -10.29 -3.46
CA ARG A 111 14.12 -10.99 -4.33
C ARG A 111 15.52 -11.15 -3.74
N ALA A 112 15.84 -10.47 -2.63
CA ALA A 112 17.16 -10.43 -2.03
C ALA A 112 18.28 -9.95 -2.99
N VAL A 113 17.97 -8.99 -3.88
CA VAL A 113 18.95 -8.44 -4.85
C VAL A 113 19.87 -7.37 -4.25
N LYS A 114 19.49 -6.81 -3.10
CA LYS A 114 20.23 -5.75 -2.39
C LYS A 114 20.58 -6.18 -0.96
N PRO A 115 21.51 -7.12 -0.76
CA PRO A 115 21.94 -7.50 0.60
C PRO A 115 22.53 -6.30 1.34
N PHE A 116 22.56 -6.37 2.68
CA PHE A 116 23.34 -5.44 3.48
C PHE A 116 24.85 -5.70 3.30
N ALA A 117 25.64 -4.63 3.25
CA ALA A 117 27.06 -4.68 3.52
C ALA A 117 27.30 -4.86 5.04
N ALA A 118 28.42 -5.48 5.42
CA ALA A 118 28.76 -5.70 6.83
C ALA A 118 28.71 -4.42 7.68
N ARG A 119 29.18 -3.29 7.13
CA ARG A 119 29.10 -1.98 7.79
C ARG A 119 27.67 -1.52 8.07
N GLU A 120 26.72 -1.81 7.19
CA GLU A 120 25.33 -1.42 7.37
C GLU A 120 24.68 -2.25 8.48
N LEU A 121 25.02 -3.54 8.60
CA LEU A 121 24.56 -4.39 9.70
C LEU A 121 25.04 -3.87 11.05
N VAL A 122 26.33 -3.51 11.15
CA VAL A 122 26.91 -2.91 12.36
C VAL A 122 26.21 -1.59 12.71
N GLN A 123 25.90 -0.75 11.71
CA GLN A 123 25.18 0.51 11.94
C GLN A 123 23.75 0.28 12.45
N TRP A 124 23.01 -0.66 11.84
CA TRP A 124 21.67 -1.01 12.29
C TRP A 124 21.67 -1.57 13.71
N ARG A 125 22.60 -2.48 14.03
CA ARG A 125 22.79 -3.00 15.39
C ARG A 125 23.03 -1.87 16.38
N ALA A 126 24.03 -1.04 16.13
CA ALA A 126 24.41 0.05 17.03
C ALA A 126 23.24 1.01 17.30
N GLU A 127 22.45 1.31 16.28
CA GLU A 127 21.31 2.22 16.39
C GLU A 127 20.14 1.60 17.20
N LEU A 128 19.86 0.30 17.04
CA LEU A 128 18.87 -0.40 17.88
C LEU A 128 19.34 -0.54 19.34
N GLU A 129 20.63 -0.79 19.56
CA GLU A 129 21.22 -0.86 20.91
C GLU A 129 21.21 0.49 21.61
N LYS A 130 21.50 1.57 20.88
CA LYS A 130 21.40 2.94 21.39
C LYS A 130 19.98 3.25 21.87
N ARG A 131 18.95 2.87 21.10
CA ARG A 131 17.54 3.01 21.53
C ARG A 131 17.23 2.17 22.77
N ARG A 132 17.69 0.92 22.80
CA ARG A 132 17.53 0.04 23.96
C ARG A 132 18.14 0.65 25.21
N ALA A 133 19.39 1.11 25.15
CA ALA A 133 20.10 1.70 26.28
C ALA A 133 19.39 2.97 26.79
N TRP A 134 19.00 3.86 25.88
CA TRP A 134 18.28 5.09 26.22
C TRP A 134 16.94 4.83 26.93
N LEU A 135 16.19 3.80 26.50
CA LEU A 135 14.95 3.39 27.16
C LEU A 135 15.21 2.67 28.50
N ALA A 136 16.26 1.85 28.58
CA ALA A 136 16.62 1.14 29.80
C ALA A 136 17.02 2.08 30.94
N GLU A 137 17.71 3.19 30.65
CA GLU A 137 17.99 4.27 31.62
C GLU A 137 16.72 4.85 32.28
N ARG A 138 15.56 4.67 31.64
CA ARG A 138 14.24 5.15 32.09
C ARG A 138 13.37 4.03 32.65
N GLY A 139 13.91 2.81 32.81
CA GLY A 139 13.14 1.64 33.23
C GLY A 139 12.12 1.17 32.19
N ILE A 140 12.26 1.55 30.92
CA ILE A 140 11.34 1.18 29.84
C ILE A 140 11.91 0.01 29.05
N ARG A 141 11.12 -1.05 28.90
CA ARG A 141 11.49 -2.21 28.06
C ARG A 141 11.38 -1.85 26.57
N TYR A 142 12.36 -2.26 25.79
CA TYR A 142 12.39 -2.07 24.33
C TYR A 142 12.25 -3.41 23.60
N LEU A 143 11.16 -3.57 22.84
CA LEU A 143 10.87 -4.73 22.01
C LEU A 143 10.75 -4.28 20.55
N VAL A 144 11.53 -4.89 19.66
CA VAL A 144 11.43 -4.67 18.21
C VAL A 144 10.59 -5.78 17.60
N VAL A 145 9.45 -5.43 17.01
CA VAL A 145 8.59 -6.39 16.33
C VAL A 145 8.69 -6.17 14.83
N VAL A 146 9.02 -7.23 14.10
CA VAL A 146 9.09 -7.21 12.64
C VAL A 146 7.77 -7.72 12.07
N ALA A 147 6.97 -6.80 11.52
CA ALA A 147 5.80 -7.12 10.72
C ALA A 147 6.26 -7.54 9.31
N PRO A 148 6.07 -8.81 8.90
CA PRO A 148 6.58 -9.27 7.63
C PRO A 148 5.75 -8.76 6.45
N SER A 149 6.38 -8.57 5.30
CA SER A 149 5.62 -8.27 4.08
C SER A 149 4.92 -9.51 3.54
N LYS A 150 3.77 -9.31 2.88
CA LYS A 150 2.90 -10.39 2.39
C LYS A 150 3.64 -11.38 1.49
N GLU A 151 4.54 -10.89 0.64
CA GLU A 151 5.33 -11.71 -0.28
C GLU A 151 6.30 -12.67 0.44
N THR A 152 6.71 -12.38 1.68
CA THR A 152 7.53 -13.31 2.48
C THR A 152 6.70 -14.40 3.17
N ILE A 153 5.38 -14.20 3.29
CA ILE A 153 4.42 -15.15 3.86
C ILE A 153 3.77 -15.98 2.77
N TYR A 154 3.45 -15.38 1.62
CA TYR A 154 2.83 -16.00 0.44
C TYR A 154 3.74 -15.98 -0.82
N PRO A 155 5.00 -16.46 -0.74
CA PRO A 155 5.89 -16.47 -1.89
C PRO A 155 5.39 -17.36 -3.04
N GLU A 156 4.55 -18.36 -2.75
CA GLU A 156 3.95 -19.27 -3.75
C GLU A 156 3.04 -18.55 -4.75
N PHE A 157 2.48 -17.39 -4.38
CA PHE A 157 1.64 -16.59 -5.25
C PHE A 157 2.39 -15.45 -5.93
N MET A 158 3.69 -15.28 -5.68
CA MET A 158 4.51 -14.33 -6.43
C MET A 158 4.72 -14.80 -7.87
N PRO A 159 4.90 -13.89 -8.84
CA PRO A 159 5.25 -14.26 -10.22
C PRO A 159 6.54 -15.11 -10.25
N PRO A 160 6.59 -16.23 -10.98
CA PRO A 160 7.77 -17.10 -11.01
C PRO A 160 9.06 -16.41 -11.44
N ALA A 161 8.98 -15.39 -12.29
CA ALA A 161 10.11 -14.57 -12.73
C ALA A 161 10.74 -13.71 -11.61
N LEU A 162 10.03 -13.52 -10.48
CA LEU A 162 10.43 -12.67 -9.37
C LEU A 162 10.82 -13.47 -8.13
N ARG A 163 11.24 -14.73 -8.28
CA ARG A 163 11.73 -15.55 -7.16
C ARG A 163 12.98 -14.92 -6.50
N PRO A 164 13.22 -15.20 -5.21
CA PRO A 164 14.47 -14.84 -4.54
C PRO A 164 15.69 -15.36 -5.30
N VAL A 165 16.69 -14.49 -5.48
CA VAL A 165 17.97 -14.84 -6.14
C VAL A 165 19.05 -15.26 -5.14
N ARG A 166 18.77 -15.12 -3.84
CA ARG A 166 19.63 -15.53 -2.72
C ARG A 166 18.78 -16.18 -1.63
N PRO A 167 19.35 -17.11 -0.83
CA PRO A 167 18.64 -17.75 0.26
C PRO A 167 18.38 -16.82 1.44
N GLU A 168 19.31 -15.90 1.72
CA GLU A 168 19.20 -14.95 2.83
C GLU A 168 18.73 -13.57 2.35
N THR A 169 17.70 -13.03 3.00
CA THR A 169 17.21 -11.66 2.80
C THR A 169 17.96 -10.66 3.68
N ARG A 170 17.79 -9.35 3.44
CA ARG A 170 18.31 -8.29 4.33
C ARG A 170 17.83 -8.47 5.77
N LEU A 171 16.58 -8.89 5.96
CA LEU A 171 16.02 -9.12 7.29
C LEU A 171 16.71 -10.32 7.96
N ASP A 172 16.96 -11.41 7.23
CA ASP A 172 17.68 -12.57 7.78
C ASP A 172 19.10 -12.19 8.23
N GLN A 173 19.79 -11.38 7.42
CA GLN A 173 21.12 -10.85 7.77
C GLN A 173 21.08 -10.01 9.04
N LEU A 174 20.10 -9.12 9.18
CA LEU A 174 19.95 -8.29 10.37
C LEU A 174 19.59 -9.10 11.61
N LEU A 175 18.65 -10.05 11.50
CA LEU A 175 18.27 -10.91 12.62
C LEU A 175 19.45 -11.78 13.10
N LYS A 176 20.26 -12.29 12.17
CA LYS A 176 21.50 -13.02 12.48
C LYS A 176 22.53 -12.14 13.20
N GLU A 177 22.75 -10.92 12.71
CA GLU A 177 23.66 -9.95 13.36
C GLU A 177 23.20 -9.62 14.78
N LEU A 178 21.91 -9.35 14.98
CA LEU A 178 21.35 -9.04 16.29
C LEU A 178 21.42 -10.23 17.25
N ALA A 179 21.09 -11.44 16.78
CA ALA A 179 21.17 -12.64 17.59
C ALA A 179 22.61 -12.99 18.03
N ALA A 180 23.60 -12.74 17.17
CA ALA A 180 25.00 -13.06 17.46
C ALA A 180 25.70 -12.00 18.32
N HIS A 181 25.30 -10.73 18.20
CA HIS A 181 26.10 -9.61 18.71
C HIS A 181 25.31 -8.57 19.49
N SER A 182 24.03 -8.80 19.80
CA SER A 182 23.21 -7.85 20.55
C SER A 182 22.29 -8.54 21.56
N SER A 183 21.87 -7.77 22.55
CA SER A 183 20.79 -8.14 23.49
C SER A 183 19.50 -7.34 23.26
N VAL A 184 19.32 -6.74 22.08
CA VAL A 184 18.01 -6.19 21.67
C VAL A 184 17.00 -7.33 21.51
N ASP A 185 15.87 -7.23 22.19
CA ASP A 185 14.77 -8.19 22.07
C ASP A 185 14.03 -7.95 20.74
N VAL A 186 14.04 -8.97 19.87
CA VAL A 186 13.42 -8.92 18.55
C VAL A 186 12.43 -10.07 18.39
N VAL A 187 11.28 -9.75 17.81
CA VAL A 187 10.24 -10.72 17.44
C VAL A 187 10.10 -10.75 15.93
N ASP A 188 10.49 -11.87 15.32
CA ASP A 188 10.18 -12.17 13.93
C ASP A 188 8.84 -12.92 13.85
N LEU A 189 7.83 -12.28 13.27
CA LEU A 189 6.49 -12.87 13.16
C LEU A 189 6.35 -13.83 11.97
N ARG A 190 7.36 -13.96 11.09
CA ARG A 190 7.29 -14.84 9.91
C ARG A 190 6.99 -16.30 10.27
N PRO A 191 7.65 -16.94 11.27
CA PRO A 191 7.39 -18.34 11.58
C PRO A 191 5.94 -18.58 12.03
N ALA A 192 5.41 -17.72 12.91
CA ALA A 192 4.05 -17.84 13.41
C ALA A 192 3.01 -17.67 12.30
N LEU A 193 3.17 -16.64 11.46
CA LEU A 193 2.27 -16.39 10.34
C LEU A 193 2.37 -17.45 9.24
N ARG A 194 3.57 -18.02 8.98
CA ARG A 194 3.74 -19.13 8.04
C ARG A 194 3.05 -20.40 8.52
N ARG A 195 3.15 -20.75 9.80
CA ARG A 195 2.38 -21.87 10.38
C ARG A 195 0.89 -21.63 10.26
N ALA A 196 0.41 -20.45 10.66
CA ALA A 196 -1.01 -20.13 10.59
C ALA A 196 -1.56 -20.14 9.15
N LYS A 197 -0.74 -19.76 8.15
CA LYS A 197 -1.10 -19.80 6.73
C LYS A 197 -1.54 -21.20 6.27
N GLU A 198 -0.98 -22.26 6.86
CA GLU A 198 -1.27 -23.65 6.46
C GLU A 198 -2.74 -24.02 6.65
N THR A 199 -3.43 -23.39 7.61
CA THR A 199 -4.83 -23.69 7.94
C THR A 199 -5.80 -22.55 7.64
N GLN A 200 -5.31 -21.31 7.57
CA GLN A 200 -6.15 -20.14 7.30
C GLN A 200 -5.40 -19.04 6.57
N ARG A 201 -6.13 -18.19 5.85
CA ARG A 201 -5.54 -17.01 5.23
C ARG A 201 -5.23 -15.96 6.30
N VAL A 202 -3.99 -15.46 6.34
CA VAL A 202 -3.50 -14.46 7.32
C VAL A 202 -3.23 -13.08 6.70
N TYR A 203 -3.35 -12.94 5.38
CA TYR A 203 -3.33 -11.65 4.67
C TYR A 203 -4.53 -11.48 3.74
N HIS A 204 -4.93 -10.25 3.52
CA HIS A 204 -5.86 -9.96 2.44
C HIS A 204 -5.23 -10.28 1.08
N GLN A 205 -6.04 -10.87 0.19
CA GLN A 205 -5.57 -11.29 -1.13
C GLN A 205 -5.18 -10.08 -2.00
N THR A 206 -5.97 -9.01 -1.95
CA THR A 206 -5.82 -7.81 -2.79
C THR A 206 -5.35 -6.56 -2.03
N ASP A 207 -5.05 -6.68 -0.73
CA ASP A 207 -4.55 -5.58 0.12
C ASP A 207 -3.17 -5.94 0.70
N THR A 208 -2.37 -4.94 1.06
CA THR A 208 -1.00 -5.12 1.57
C THR A 208 -0.94 -5.63 3.01
N HIS A 209 -2.01 -5.46 3.78
CA HIS A 209 -2.05 -5.77 5.21
C HIS A 209 -2.45 -7.22 5.49
N TRP A 210 -2.06 -7.69 6.67
CA TRP A 210 -2.65 -8.89 7.24
C TRP A 210 -4.16 -8.71 7.40
N ASN A 211 -4.91 -9.81 7.49
CA ASN A 211 -6.31 -9.74 7.93
C ASN A 211 -6.40 -9.92 9.46
N ASP A 212 -7.61 -9.91 10.00
CA ASP A 212 -7.85 -10.05 11.44
C ASP A 212 -7.23 -11.32 12.03
N ALA A 213 -7.25 -12.44 11.29
CA ALA A 213 -6.62 -13.68 11.71
C ALA A 213 -5.10 -13.52 11.85
N GLY A 214 -4.44 -12.94 10.84
CA GLY A 214 -3.00 -12.65 10.91
C GLY A 214 -2.65 -11.66 12.02
N ALA A 215 -3.47 -10.62 12.21
CA ALA A 215 -3.32 -9.66 13.30
C ALA A 215 -3.42 -10.34 14.67
N MET A 216 -4.37 -11.26 14.85
CA MET A 216 -4.55 -11.99 16.11
C MET A 216 -3.36 -12.91 16.42
N ILE A 217 -2.81 -13.59 15.42
CA ILE A 217 -1.58 -14.39 15.57
C ILE A 217 -0.41 -13.50 15.97
N ALA A 218 -0.22 -12.37 15.27
CA ALA A 218 0.84 -11.41 15.58
C ALA A 218 0.69 -10.86 17.00
N TYR A 219 -0.52 -10.48 17.39
CA TYR A 219 -0.84 -9.98 18.73
C TYR A 219 -0.48 -10.99 19.82
N GLY A 220 -0.83 -12.27 19.64
CA GLY A 220 -0.48 -13.33 20.59
C GLY A 220 1.03 -13.50 20.79
N GLU A 221 1.80 -13.50 19.69
CA GLU A 221 3.27 -13.60 19.74
C GLU A 221 3.92 -12.39 20.42
N ILE A 222 3.36 -11.19 20.22
CA ILE A 222 3.82 -9.96 20.87
C ILE A 222 3.50 -10.00 22.36
N LEU A 223 2.27 -10.36 22.75
CA LEU A 223 1.87 -10.46 24.15
C LEU A 223 2.70 -11.50 24.93
N ALA A 224 3.01 -12.64 24.33
CA ALA A 224 3.83 -13.67 24.96
C ALA A 224 5.26 -13.18 25.30
N ARG A 225 5.66 -12.04 24.73
CA ARG A 225 6.95 -11.41 24.99
C ARG A 225 6.87 -10.28 26.00
N LEU A 226 5.71 -9.69 26.30
CA LEU A 226 5.57 -8.55 27.21
C LEU A 226 5.45 -9.02 28.66
#